data_AF-A0A142YEV1-F1
#
_entry.id   AF-A0A142YEV1-F1
#
_cell.length_a   1.000
_cell.length_b   1.000
_cell.length_c   1.000
_cell.angle_alpha   90.00
_cell.angle_beta   90.00
_cell.angle_gamma   90.00
#
_symmetry.space_group_name_H-M   'P 1'
#
loop_
_entity.id
_entity.type
_entity.pdbx_description
1 polymer ?
#
loop_
_entity_poly.entity_id
_entity_poly.type
_entity_poly.pdbx_seq_one_letter_code
_entity_poly.pdbx_strand_id
1 'polypeptide(L)'
;MASYDPDFRAVDPDKSFPGYDPEPRRRGCLFYGCVVVVVLSVLLMLALALGAFLAYRTAIRYRDLYTATAPVELPKLGLTEADRERAVARMTAFRDAVEAGEDVMPLVLTSDDLNALIQESPRLKDRIYLTLEGDKIRAKVSFPLAEIQDLSFTRGRYLNGEADLKAVVKDGVLSLEFDSMVADGKELPEVVCDTLSQSDIILDDDDDSNDTDEERRVRSFIRRIASLEVEDGQMIVTPESGDKKPEPEPKPGEDEPEDQGEPGAGPIPEPPSPPPPPPAP
;
A
#
# COMPACT_ATOMS: atom_id res chain seq x y z
N MET A 1 -85.42 76.57 -6.17
CA MET A 1 -84.66 75.85 -7.22
C MET A 1 -83.50 76.75 -7.60
N ALA A 2 -82.32 76.51 -7.03
CA ALA A 2 -81.11 77.26 -7.33
C ALA A 2 -80.45 76.64 -8.55
N SER A 3 -80.26 77.42 -9.61
CA SER A 3 -79.54 77.02 -10.82
C SER A 3 -78.05 76.86 -10.49
N TYR A 4 -77.56 75.63 -10.59
CA TYR A 4 -76.14 75.32 -10.51
C TYR A 4 -75.50 75.70 -11.85
N ASP A 5 -74.81 76.84 -11.87
CA ASP A 5 -73.98 77.29 -12.99
C ASP A 5 -72.51 77.09 -12.57
N PRO A 6 -71.83 76.02 -13.02
CA PRO A 6 -70.43 75.82 -12.69
C PRO A 6 -69.57 76.80 -13.47
N ASP A 7 -68.99 77.75 -12.74
CA ASP A 7 -68.05 78.76 -13.23
C ASP A 7 -66.74 78.08 -13.71
N PHE A 8 -66.58 77.91 -15.03
CA PHE A 8 -65.43 77.23 -15.65
C PHE A 8 -64.19 78.15 -15.86
N ARG A 9 -64.12 79.32 -15.23
CA ARG A 9 -63.04 80.31 -15.48
C ARG A 9 -61.83 80.24 -14.55
N ALA A 10 -61.43 79.03 -14.16
CA ALA A 10 -60.17 78.82 -13.43
C ALA A 10 -59.41 77.60 -13.96
N VAL A 11 -59.22 77.51 -15.28
CA VAL A 11 -58.18 76.66 -15.85
C VAL A 11 -57.00 77.57 -16.17
N ASP A 12 -56.08 77.62 -15.22
CA ASP A 12 -54.81 78.33 -15.32
C ASP A 12 -53.92 77.56 -16.32
N PRO A 13 -53.67 78.07 -17.54
CA PRO A 13 -53.03 77.29 -18.61
C PRO A 13 -51.58 76.93 -18.30
N ASP A 14 -50.96 77.57 -17.30
CA ASP A 14 -49.59 77.30 -16.87
C ASP A 14 -49.49 76.31 -15.69
N LYS A 15 -50.64 75.81 -15.17
CA LYS A 15 -50.63 74.77 -14.13
C LYS A 15 -50.45 73.39 -14.77
N SER A 16 -49.18 73.04 -14.96
CA SER A 16 -48.76 71.67 -15.26
C SER A 16 -49.32 70.73 -14.17
N PHE A 17 -50.12 69.75 -14.59
CA PHE A 17 -50.53 68.65 -13.72
C PHE A 17 -49.25 68.01 -13.16
N PRO A 18 -49.16 67.71 -11.84
CA PRO A 18 -48.02 66.97 -11.33
C PRO A 18 -48.02 65.64 -12.08
N GLY A 19 -47.04 65.50 -12.97
CA GLY A 19 -46.87 64.29 -13.76
C GLY A 19 -46.81 63.14 -12.80
N TYR A 20 -47.76 62.22 -12.92
CA TYR A 20 -47.56 60.89 -12.40
C TYR A 20 -46.46 60.30 -13.29
N ASP A 21 -45.22 60.46 -12.86
CA ASP A 21 -44.10 59.72 -13.38
C ASP A 21 -44.02 58.45 -12.53
N PRO A 22 -44.59 57.31 -12.98
CA PRO A 22 -44.28 56.06 -12.33
C PRO A 22 -42.85 55.72 -12.75
N GLU A 23 -41.85 56.37 -12.14
CA GLU A 23 -40.48 55.91 -12.28
C GLU A 23 -40.49 54.44 -11.84
N PRO A 24 -40.21 53.48 -12.74
CA PRO A 24 -40.25 52.08 -12.38
C PRO A 24 -39.16 51.89 -11.34
N ARG A 25 -39.55 51.53 -10.11
CA ARG A 25 -38.63 51.31 -8.98
C ARG A 25 -37.48 50.42 -9.45
N ARG A 26 -36.32 51.03 -9.74
CA ARG A 26 -35.15 50.34 -10.24
C ARG A 26 -34.58 49.52 -9.08
N ARG A 27 -34.94 48.24 -9.01
CA ARG A 27 -34.37 47.31 -8.04
C ARG A 27 -32.86 47.28 -8.27
N GLY A 28 -32.11 47.81 -7.32
CA GLY A 28 -30.66 48.01 -7.47
C GLY A 28 -29.92 46.70 -7.72
N CYS A 29 -28.70 46.82 -8.26
CA CYS A 29 -27.79 45.71 -8.57
C CYS A 29 -27.60 44.74 -7.39
N LEU A 30 -27.71 45.19 -6.14
CA LEU A 30 -27.68 44.35 -4.94
C LEU A 30 -28.85 43.35 -4.85
N PHE A 31 -30.04 43.70 -5.36
CA PHE A 31 -31.19 42.79 -5.37
C PHE A 31 -31.01 41.68 -6.40
N TYR A 32 -30.60 42.02 -7.63
CA TYR A 32 -30.33 41.03 -8.68
C TYR A 32 -29.07 40.21 -8.39
N GLY A 33 -28.03 40.81 -7.83
CA GLY A 33 -26.81 40.10 -7.40
C GLY A 33 -27.10 39.10 -6.29
N CYS A 34 -27.87 39.49 -5.26
CA CYS A 34 -28.28 38.57 -4.18
C CYS A 34 -29.17 37.44 -4.72
N VAL A 35 -30.15 37.75 -5.58
CA VAL A 35 -30.99 36.72 -6.22
C VAL A 35 -30.17 35.77 -7.09
N VAL A 36 -29.22 36.26 -7.87
CA VAL A 36 -28.34 35.42 -8.70
C VAL A 36 -27.45 34.52 -7.84
N VAL A 37 -26.86 35.03 -6.76
CA VAL A 37 -26.05 34.23 -5.84
C VAL A 37 -26.88 33.13 -5.18
N VAL A 38 -28.11 33.44 -4.75
CA VAL A 38 -29.03 32.44 -4.16
C VAL A 38 -29.43 31.38 -5.19
N VAL A 39 -29.73 31.77 -6.43
CA VAL A 39 -30.06 30.81 -7.49
C VAL A 39 -28.85 29.93 -7.82
N LEU A 40 -27.65 30.51 -7.95
CA LEU A 40 -26.43 29.74 -8.23
C LEU A 40 -26.05 28.82 -7.08
N SER A 41 -26.21 29.24 -5.82
CA SER A 41 -25.94 28.38 -4.67
C SER A 41 -26.91 27.20 -4.59
N VAL A 42 -28.19 27.41 -4.91
CA VAL A 42 -29.19 26.34 -5.00
C VAL A 42 -28.85 25.38 -6.15
N LEU A 43 -28.48 25.90 -7.32
CA LEU A 43 -28.07 25.07 -8.46
C LEU A 43 -26.79 24.26 -8.13
N LEU A 44 -25.81 24.87 -7.46
CA LEU A 44 -24.61 24.19 -7.01
C LEU A 44 -24.94 23.09 -6.00
N MET A 45 -25.76 23.37 -4.99
CA MET A 45 -26.20 22.38 -4.02
C MET A 45 -26.94 21.22 -4.69
N LEU A 46 -27.78 21.51 -5.68
CA LEU A 46 -28.53 20.50 -6.42
C LEU A 46 -27.60 19.66 -7.31
N ALA A 47 -26.60 20.29 -7.94
CA ALA A 47 -25.56 19.59 -8.69
C ALA A 47 -24.70 18.69 -7.80
N LEU A 48 -24.29 19.16 -6.62
CA LEU A 48 -23.55 18.38 -5.64
C LEU A 48 -24.40 17.22 -5.10
N ALA A 49 -25.67 17.44 -4.79
CA ALA A 49 -26.59 16.40 -4.34
C ALA A 49 -26.81 15.33 -5.42
N LEU A 50 -26.98 15.74 -6.68
CA LEU A 50 -27.12 14.82 -7.80
C LEU A 50 -25.81 14.05 -8.05
N GLY A 51 -24.66 14.72 -7.99
CA GLY A 51 -23.35 14.09 -8.10
C GLY A 51 -23.11 13.06 -7.00
N ALA A 52 -23.39 13.41 -5.75
CA ALA A 52 -23.31 12.49 -4.61
C ALA A 52 -24.27 11.31 -4.76
N PHE A 53 -25.50 11.54 -5.23
CA PHE A 53 -26.47 10.47 -5.46
C PHE A 53 -26.02 9.50 -6.56
N LEU A 54 -25.49 10.01 -7.68
CA LEU A 54 -24.95 9.19 -8.76
C LEU A 54 -23.73 8.40 -8.27
N ALA A 55 -22.80 9.05 -7.57
CA ALA A 55 -21.62 8.41 -6.98
C ALA A 55 -22.02 7.29 -6.00
N TYR A 56 -23.00 7.55 -5.13
CA TYR A 56 -23.54 6.56 -4.20
C TYR A 56 -24.16 5.37 -4.94
N ARG A 57 -24.95 5.61 -5.99
CA ARG A 57 -25.56 4.55 -6.80
C ARG A 57 -24.52 3.73 -7.56
N THR A 58 -23.47 4.37 -8.07
CA THR A 58 -22.36 3.65 -8.72
C THR A 58 -21.55 2.83 -7.72
N ALA A 59 -21.27 3.37 -6.53
CA ALA A 59 -20.57 2.65 -5.46
C ALA A 59 -21.34 1.40 -5.03
N ILE A 60 -22.66 1.49 -4.85
CA ILE A 60 -23.52 0.32 -4.57
C ILE A 60 -23.41 -0.73 -5.68
N ARG A 61 -23.41 -0.31 -6.95
CA ARG A 61 -23.29 -1.24 -8.08
C ARG A 61 -21.94 -1.94 -8.09
N TYR A 62 -20.85 -1.21 -7.88
CA TYR A 62 -19.50 -1.78 -7.82
C TYR A 62 -19.35 -2.73 -6.63
N ARG A 63 -19.88 -2.35 -5.46
CA ARG A 63 -20.01 -3.25 -4.31
C ARG A 63 -20.72 -4.54 -4.71
N ASP A 64 -21.91 -4.45 -5.30
CA ASP A 64 -22.67 -5.64 -5.69
C ASP A 64 -21.98 -6.48 -6.77
N LEU A 65 -21.06 -5.89 -7.53
CA LEU A 65 -20.31 -6.57 -8.57
C LEU A 65 -19.11 -7.36 -8.04
N TYR A 66 -18.44 -6.86 -6.99
CA TYR A 66 -17.18 -7.40 -6.47
C TYR A 66 -17.29 -7.93 -5.04
N THR A 67 -18.49 -7.98 -4.45
CA THR A 67 -18.71 -8.43 -3.07
C THR A 67 -19.89 -9.39 -3.00
N ALA A 68 -19.77 -10.40 -2.15
CA ALA A 68 -20.78 -11.41 -1.96
C ALA A 68 -21.65 -11.13 -0.73
N THR A 69 -22.77 -11.84 -0.62
CA THR A 69 -23.61 -11.84 0.60
C THR A 69 -23.23 -12.95 1.59
N ALA A 70 -22.30 -13.83 1.21
CA ALA A 70 -21.85 -14.96 2.00
C ALA A 70 -20.33 -15.08 1.97
N PRO A 71 -19.70 -15.59 3.04
CA PRO A 71 -18.28 -15.89 3.07
C PRO A 71 -17.94 -17.06 2.13
N VAL A 72 -16.72 -17.06 1.60
CA VAL A 72 -16.16 -18.21 0.87
C VAL A 72 -15.44 -19.13 1.85
N GLU A 73 -15.60 -20.44 1.68
CA GLU A 73 -14.85 -21.42 2.47
C GLU A 73 -13.37 -21.36 2.12
N LEU A 74 -12.55 -20.96 3.10
CA LEU A 74 -11.10 -20.98 2.96
C LEU A 74 -10.56 -22.39 3.20
N PRO A 75 -9.43 -22.74 2.57
CA PRO A 75 -8.73 -23.99 2.86
C PRO A 75 -8.47 -24.13 4.36
N LYS A 76 -8.79 -25.29 4.93
CA LYS A 76 -8.52 -25.58 6.33
C LYS A 76 -7.03 -25.84 6.51
N LEU A 77 -6.44 -25.23 7.53
CA LEU A 77 -5.07 -25.51 7.90
C LEU A 77 -4.93 -26.98 8.30
N GLY A 78 -4.07 -27.72 7.59
CA GLY A 78 -3.82 -29.15 7.81
C GLY A 78 -2.84 -29.43 8.95
N LEU A 79 -2.39 -28.40 9.68
CA LEU A 79 -1.40 -28.56 10.76
C LEU A 79 -2.02 -29.12 12.03
N THR A 80 -1.20 -29.86 12.77
CA THR A 80 -1.52 -30.23 14.15
C THR A 80 -1.34 -29.02 15.07
N GLU A 81 -2.06 -28.96 16.18
CA GLU A 81 -1.90 -27.89 17.18
C GLU A 81 -0.45 -27.79 17.68
N ALA A 82 0.25 -28.92 17.82
CA ALA A 82 1.65 -28.95 18.25
C ALA A 82 2.59 -28.29 17.22
N ASP A 83 2.33 -28.48 15.93
CA ASP A 83 3.12 -27.85 14.86
C ASP A 83 2.83 -26.35 14.76
N ARG A 84 1.57 -25.95 14.99
CA ARG A 84 1.16 -24.54 15.06
C ARG A 84 1.85 -23.82 16.22
N GLU A 85 1.84 -24.40 17.42
CA GLU A 85 2.55 -23.84 18.59
C GLU A 85 4.05 -23.73 18.34
N ARG A 86 4.66 -24.71 17.66
CA ARG A 86 6.08 -24.66 17.30
C ARG A 86 6.37 -23.51 16.31
N ALA A 87 5.54 -23.32 15.29
CA ALA A 87 5.69 -22.23 14.33
C ALA A 87 5.61 -20.87 15.02
N VAL A 88 4.59 -20.69 15.87
CA VAL A 88 4.39 -19.47 16.68
C VAL A 88 5.59 -19.23 17.59
N ALA A 89 6.04 -20.24 18.34
CA ALA A 89 7.17 -20.11 19.25
C ALA A 89 8.46 -19.71 18.53
N ARG A 90 8.74 -20.25 17.33
CA ARG A 90 9.91 -19.85 16.52
C ARG A 90 9.84 -18.38 16.12
N MET A 91 8.67 -17.92 15.66
CA MET A 91 8.47 -16.53 15.26
C MET A 91 8.54 -15.57 16.45
N THR A 92 7.95 -15.94 17.59
CA THR A 92 8.02 -15.13 18.82
C THR A 92 9.46 -15.03 19.33
N ALA A 93 10.20 -16.15 19.40
CA ALA A 93 11.59 -16.14 19.83
C ALA A 93 12.47 -15.30 18.89
N PHE A 94 12.26 -15.42 17.57
CA PHE A 94 12.96 -14.59 16.60
C PHE A 94 12.64 -13.11 16.80
N ARG A 95 11.36 -12.74 16.95
CA ARG A 95 10.95 -11.36 17.21
C ARG A 95 11.60 -10.82 18.48
N ASP A 96 11.52 -11.55 19.58
CA ASP A 96 12.07 -11.10 20.86
C ASP A 96 13.59 -10.89 20.77
N ALA A 97 14.31 -11.76 20.07
CA ALA A 97 15.75 -11.61 19.81
C ALA A 97 16.08 -10.39 18.95
N VAL A 98 15.30 -10.13 17.89
CA VAL A 98 15.45 -8.94 17.04
C VAL A 98 15.11 -7.66 17.82
N GLU A 99 14.08 -7.68 18.66
CA GLU A 99 13.71 -6.53 19.50
C GLU A 99 14.75 -6.25 20.60
N ALA A 100 15.40 -7.30 21.11
CA ALA A 100 16.53 -7.19 22.05
C ALA A 100 17.84 -6.74 21.38
N GLY A 101 17.89 -6.70 20.04
CA GLY A 101 19.08 -6.34 19.27
C GLY A 101 20.16 -7.42 19.27
N GLU A 102 19.76 -8.69 19.39
CA GLU A 102 20.68 -9.83 19.30
C GLU A 102 21.01 -10.16 17.83
N ASP A 103 22.22 -10.68 17.60
CA ASP A 103 22.62 -11.20 16.27
C ASP A 103 21.90 -12.54 16.02
N VAL A 104 20.74 -12.49 15.35
CA VAL A 104 19.93 -13.66 14.99
C VAL A 104 20.09 -14.03 13.52
N MET A 105 20.12 -15.33 13.22
CA MET A 105 20.15 -15.84 11.86
C MET A 105 18.81 -15.59 11.13
N PRO A 106 18.80 -15.50 9.78
CA PRO A 106 17.57 -15.36 9.02
C PRO A 106 16.54 -16.44 9.34
N LEU A 107 15.29 -16.02 9.51
CA LEU A 107 14.17 -16.91 9.77
C LEU A 107 13.51 -17.30 8.45
N VAL A 108 13.37 -18.60 8.22
CA VAL A 108 12.69 -19.15 7.04
C VAL A 108 11.31 -19.66 7.45
N LEU A 109 10.26 -19.11 6.85
CA LEU A 109 8.86 -19.46 7.10
C LEU A 109 8.23 -20.10 5.85
N THR A 110 7.49 -21.18 6.06
CA THR A 110 6.72 -21.86 5.02
C THR A 110 5.28 -21.32 4.95
N SER A 111 4.52 -21.68 3.91
CA SER A 111 3.08 -21.39 3.82
C SER A 111 2.32 -21.82 5.07
N ASP A 112 2.67 -22.98 5.61
CA ASP A 112 2.04 -23.53 6.81
C ASP A 112 2.38 -22.73 8.06
N ASP A 113 3.63 -22.27 8.19
CA ASP A 113 4.04 -21.38 9.28
C ASP A 113 3.31 -20.04 9.22
N LEU A 114 3.17 -19.45 8.03
CA LEU A 114 2.43 -18.19 7.84
C LEU A 114 0.96 -18.35 8.22
N ASN A 115 0.32 -19.43 7.77
CA ASN A 115 -1.06 -19.72 8.14
C ASN A 115 -1.21 -20.01 9.65
N ALA A 116 -0.23 -20.67 10.28
CA ALA A 116 -0.21 -20.85 11.73
C ALA A 116 -0.16 -19.51 12.47
N LEU A 117 0.65 -18.55 12.00
CA LEU A 117 0.75 -17.21 12.57
C LEU A 117 -0.53 -16.39 12.35
N ILE A 118 -1.15 -16.48 11.18
CA ILE A 118 -2.43 -15.80 10.89
C ILE A 118 -3.53 -16.24 11.86
N GLN A 119 -3.53 -17.52 12.23
CA GLN A 119 -4.50 -18.10 13.14
C GLN A 119 -4.38 -17.57 14.58
N GLU A 120 -3.27 -16.93 14.96
CA GLU A 120 -3.12 -16.25 16.26
C GLU A 120 -3.85 -14.91 16.30
N SER A 121 -4.05 -14.23 15.16
CA SER A 121 -4.76 -12.95 15.13
C SER A 121 -6.27 -13.16 15.06
N PRO A 122 -7.06 -12.69 16.04
CA PRO A 122 -8.52 -12.81 16.01
C PRO A 122 -9.16 -12.13 14.78
N ARG A 123 -8.48 -11.11 14.22
CA ARG A 123 -8.96 -10.35 13.06
C ARG A 123 -8.73 -11.07 11.73
N LEU A 124 -7.73 -11.95 11.66
CA LEU A 124 -7.31 -12.63 10.42
C LEU A 124 -7.65 -14.12 10.42
N LYS A 125 -7.86 -14.70 11.62
CA LYS A 125 -8.27 -16.08 11.83
C LYS A 125 -9.50 -16.40 10.98
N ASP A 126 -9.43 -17.50 10.23
CA ASP A 126 -10.50 -18.01 9.36
C ASP A 126 -10.96 -17.03 8.26
N ARG A 127 -10.14 -16.01 7.95
CA ARG A 127 -10.43 -14.97 6.93
C ARG A 127 -9.35 -14.80 5.89
N ILE A 128 -8.13 -15.24 6.19
CA ILE A 128 -7.01 -15.24 5.25
C ILE A 128 -6.41 -16.64 5.21
N TYR A 129 -6.09 -17.10 4.00
CA TYR A 129 -5.25 -18.26 3.77
C TYR A 129 -4.17 -17.89 2.76
N LEU A 130 -2.90 -18.13 3.10
CA LEU A 130 -1.75 -17.82 2.25
C LEU A 130 -1.14 -19.10 1.68
N THR A 131 -0.62 -19.01 0.47
CA THR A 131 0.16 -20.07 -0.18
C THR A 131 1.35 -19.43 -0.87
N LEU A 132 2.55 -19.86 -0.52
CA LEU A 132 3.79 -19.46 -1.19
C LEU A 132 4.00 -20.35 -2.41
N GLU A 133 4.11 -19.75 -3.59
CA GLU A 133 4.34 -20.43 -4.87
C GLU A 133 5.49 -19.76 -5.60
N GLY A 134 6.68 -20.38 -5.58
CA GLY A 134 7.88 -19.81 -6.18
C GLY A 134 8.28 -18.50 -5.49
N ASP A 135 8.24 -17.40 -6.23
CA ASP A 135 8.53 -16.03 -5.76
C ASP A 135 7.27 -15.22 -5.41
N LYS A 136 6.10 -15.86 -5.36
CA LYS A 136 4.80 -15.20 -5.16
C LYS A 136 4.05 -15.71 -3.95
N ILE A 137 3.26 -14.83 -3.36
CA ILE A 137 2.29 -15.10 -2.31
C ILE A 137 0.90 -15.10 -2.94
N ARG A 138 0.26 -16.27 -2.97
CA ARG A 138 -1.17 -16.39 -3.28
C ARG A 138 -1.98 -16.25 -2.00
N ALA A 139 -2.78 -15.20 -1.90
CA ALA A 139 -3.66 -14.94 -0.77
C ALA A 139 -5.12 -15.22 -1.15
N LYS A 140 -5.82 -16.03 -0.36
CA LYS A 140 -7.28 -16.18 -0.42
C LYS A 140 -7.89 -15.50 0.78
N VAL A 141 -8.86 -14.61 0.55
CA VAL A 141 -9.46 -13.80 1.59
C VAL A 141 -10.98 -13.91 1.57
N SER A 142 -11.58 -13.85 2.75
CA SER A 142 -13.03 -13.77 2.96
C SER A 142 -13.31 -12.86 4.16
N PHE A 143 -13.38 -11.56 3.91
CA PHE A 143 -13.56 -10.55 4.95
C PHE A 143 -14.96 -9.94 4.96
N PRO A 144 -15.64 -9.84 6.13
CA PRO A 144 -16.85 -9.06 6.26
C PRO A 144 -16.52 -7.56 6.12
N LEU A 145 -17.10 -6.90 5.12
CA LEU A 145 -16.85 -5.47 4.83
C LEU A 145 -17.32 -4.54 5.95
N ALA A 146 -18.29 -4.98 6.74
CA ALA A 146 -18.77 -4.22 7.90
C ALA A 146 -17.70 -4.07 9.00
N GLU A 147 -16.73 -4.98 9.09
CA GLU A 147 -15.64 -4.88 10.06
C GLU A 147 -14.51 -3.95 9.60
N ILE A 148 -14.34 -3.80 8.29
CA ILE A 148 -13.40 -2.83 7.71
C ILE A 148 -13.99 -1.42 7.83
N GLN A 149 -15.26 -1.26 7.46
CA GLN A 149 -15.95 0.02 7.54
C GLN A 149 -17.43 -0.20 7.84
N ASP A 150 -17.90 0.20 9.02
CA ASP A 150 -19.32 0.07 9.40
C ASP A 150 -20.18 1.17 8.74
N LEU A 151 -20.48 0.97 7.46
CA LEU A 151 -21.41 1.78 6.69
C LEU A 151 -22.66 0.98 6.38
N SER A 152 -23.79 1.67 6.22
CA SER A 152 -25.08 0.99 5.96
C SER A 152 -25.07 0.12 4.69
N PHE A 153 -24.18 0.40 3.73
CA PHE A 153 -24.07 -0.38 2.50
C PHE A 153 -23.05 -1.54 2.57
N THR A 154 -22.20 -1.65 3.59
CA THR A 154 -21.23 -2.74 3.76
C THR A 154 -21.75 -3.89 4.64
N ARG A 155 -22.83 -3.64 5.39
CA ARG A 155 -23.47 -4.65 6.26
C ARG A 155 -23.97 -5.86 5.49
N GLY A 156 -23.64 -7.04 5.99
CA GLY A 156 -23.99 -8.33 5.38
C GLY A 156 -23.27 -8.59 4.05
N ARG A 157 -22.17 -7.90 3.78
CA ARG A 157 -21.34 -8.10 2.58
C ARG A 157 -19.96 -8.60 2.95
N TYR A 158 -19.44 -9.47 2.09
CA TYR A 158 -18.14 -10.08 2.21
C TYR A 158 -17.29 -9.71 0.99
N LEU A 159 -16.05 -9.30 1.26
CA LEU A 159 -14.99 -9.23 0.27
C LEU A 159 -14.35 -10.63 0.20
N ASN A 160 -14.76 -11.38 -0.81
CA ASN A 160 -14.16 -12.67 -1.13
C ASN A 160 -13.25 -12.49 -2.33
N GLY A 161 -12.00 -12.88 -2.21
CA GLY A 161 -11.07 -12.71 -3.29
C GLY A 161 -9.83 -13.57 -3.20
N GLU A 162 -9.11 -13.61 -4.32
CA GLU A 162 -7.81 -14.22 -4.45
C GLU A 162 -6.85 -13.16 -5.01
N ALA A 163 -5.63 -13.09 -4.50
CA ALA A 163 -4.61 -12.17 -4.98
C ALA A 163 -3.28 -12.88 -5.09
N ASP A 164 -2.58 -12.65 -6.19
CA ASP A 164 -1.17 -13.03 -6.33
C ASP A 164 -0.34 -11.76 -6.12
N LEU A 165 0.52 -11.77 -5.10
CA LEU A 165 1.31 -10.61 -4.69
C LEU A 165 2.74 -10.98 -4.33
N LYS A 166 3.65 -10.01 -4.41
CA LYS A 166 5.01 -10.09 -3.90
C LYS A 166 5.14 -9.16 -2.71
N ALA A 167 5.71 -9.67 -1.62
CA ALA A 167 6.03 -8.88 -0.44
C ALA A 167 7.54 -8.75 -0.34
N VAL A 168 8.02 -7.50 -0.28
CA VAL A 168 9.44 -7.18 -0.15
C VAL A 168 9.60 -6.16 0.97
N VAL A 169 10.49 -6.42 1.93
CA VAL A 169 10.95 -5.40 2.88
C VAL A 169 12.36 -4.97 2.49
N LYS A 170 12.59 -3.66 2.38
CA LYS A 170 13.91 -3.06 2.18
C LYS A 170 14.04 -1.83 3.07
N ASP A 171 15.15 -1.74 3.81
CA ASP A 171 15.44 -0.62 4.72
C ASP A 171 14.27 -0.33 5.70
N GLY A 172 13.63 -1.39 6.20
CA GLY A 172 12.50 -1.29 7.12
C GLY A 172 11.17 -0.81 6.51
N VAL A 173 11.08 -0.71 5.18
CA VAL A 173 9.86 -0.36 4.43
C VAL A 173 9.30 -1.61 3.76
N LEU A 174 8.02 -1.92 4.03
CA LEU A 174 7.32 -3.03 3.39
C LEU A 174 6.61 -2.54 2.12
N SER A 175 6.98 -3.13 0.99
CA SER A 175 6.33 -2.92 -0.30
C SER A 175 5.55 -4.18 -0.69
N LEU A 176 4.30 -3.98 -1.11
CA LEU A 176 3.41 -5.04 -1.61
C LEU A 176 3.10 -4.80 -3.09
N GLU A 177 3.55 -5.69 -3.96
CA GLU A 177 3.28 -5.63 -5.40
C GLU A 177 2.17 -6.63 -5.74
N PHE A 178 1.04 -6.18 -6.27
CA PHE A 178 -0.10 -7.03 -6.62
C PHE A 178 -0.06 -7.32 -8.12
N ASP A 179 0.25 -8.56 -8.50
CA ASP A 179 0.27 -8.99 -9.90
C ASP A 179 -1.14 -9.18 -10.46
N SER A 180 -2.02 -9.76 -9.64
CA SER A 180 -3.41 -9.99 -10.01
C SER A 180 -4.30 -10.04 -8.79
N MET A 181 -5.53 -9.57 -8.94
CA MET A 181 -6.54 -9.65 -7.91
C MET A 181 -7.87 -10.06 -8.53
N VAL A 182 -8.55 -11.00 -7.87
CA VAL A 182 -9.86 -11.50 -8.24
C VAL A 182 -10.79 -11.27 -7.07
N ALA A 183 -11.89 -10.55 -7.28
CA ALA A 183 -12.93 -10.33 -6.28
C ALA A 183 -14.26 -10.90 -6.78
N ASP A 184 -14.88 -11.77 -5.98
CA ASP A 184 -16.12 -12.48 -6.33
C ASP A 184 -16.04 -13.18 -7.71
N GLY A 185 -14.88 -13.78 -8.01
CA GLY A 185 -14.61 -14.47 -9.28
C GLY A 185 -14.37 -13.56 -10.48
N LYS A 186 -14.23 -12.24 -10.28
CA LYS A 186 -13.93 -11.27 -11.34
C LYS A 186 -12.57 -10.64 -11.13
N GLU A 187 -11.77 -10.63 -12.18
CA GLU A 187 -10.49 -9.92 -12.18
C GLU A 187 -10.74 -8.41 -11.99
N LEU A 188 -9.97 -7.84 -11.08
CA LEU A 188 -9.92 -6.41 -10.85
C LEU A 188 -9.08 -5.75 -11.95
N PRO A 189 -9.45 -4.54 -12.40
CA PRO A 189 -8.64 -3.81 -13.37
C PRO A 189 -7.21 -3.58 -12.86
N GLU A 190 -6.22 -3.62 -13.76
CA GLU A 190 -4.80 -3.37 -13.47
C GLU A 190 -4.58 -2.05 -12.70
N VAL A 191 -5.32 -0.99 -13.08
CA VAL A 191 -5.31 0.30 -12.39
C VAL A 191 -5.60 0.17 -10.88
N VAL A 192 -6.45 -0.78 -10.47
CA VAL A 192 -6.73 -1.03 -9.04
C VAL A 192 -5.54 -1.72 -8.37
N CYS A 193 -4.92 -2.69 -9.04
CA CYS A 193 -3.72 -3.37 -8.54
C CYS A 193 -2.57 -2.38 -8.38
N ASP A 194 -2.31 -1.56 -9.41
CA ASP A 194 -1.30 -0.50 -9.40
C ASP A 194 -1.54 0.49 -8.26
N THR A 195 -2.79 0.93 -8.08
CA THR A 195 -3.15 1.88 -7.01
C THR A 195 -2.86 1.27 -5.64
N LEU A 196 -3.18 -0.01 -5.43
CA LEU A 196 -2.92 -0.71 -4.17
C LEU A 196 -1.43 -0.97 -3.94
N SER A 197 -0.65 -1.19 -4.99
CA SER A 197 0.80 -1.34 -4.90
C SER A 197 1.55 -0.03 -4.69
N GLN A 198 0.99 1.09 -5.17
CA GLN A 198 1.50 2.44 -4.91
C GLN A 198 1.08 2.98 -3.55
N SER A 199 0.07 2.37 -2.94
CA SER A 199 -0.27 2.63 -1.56
C SER A 199 0.77 1.89 -0.73
N ASP A 200 1.63 2.60 0.00
CA ASP A 200 2.45 1.98 1.04
C ASP A 200 1.50 1.50 2.16
N ILE A 201 0.82 0.37 1.93
CA ILE A 201 -0.34 -0.12 2.73
C ILE A 201 0.04 -0.37 4.20
N ILE A 202 1.32 -0.39 4.53
CA ILE A 202 1.81 -0.39 5.89
C ILE A 202 2.94 0.63 5.90
N LEU A 203 2.65 1.84 6.40
CA LEU A 203 3.56 2.91 6.88
C LEU A 203 3.10 4.32 6.43
N ASP A 204 1.82 4.67 6.56
CA ASP A 204 1.53 6.09 6.75
C ASP A 204 2.16 6.52 8.09
N ASP A 205 3.09 7.46 8.03
CA ASP A 205 3.84 8.05 9.16
C ASP A 205 3.00 8.98 10.04
N ASP A 206 1.69 9.04 9.79
CA ASP A 206 0.77 9.68 10.70
C ASP A 206 0.56 8.73 11.89
N ASP A 207 1.13 9.12 13.04
CA ASP A 207 0.87 8.60 14.39
C ASP A 207 -0.60 8.92 14.74
N ASP A 208 -1.51 8.31 13.99
CA ASP A 208 -2.93 8.54 14.10
C ASP A 208 -3.42 7.76 15.31
N SER A 209 -4.22 8.42 16.14
CA SER A 209 -4.65 7.94 17.47
C SER A 209 -5.52 6.66 17.48
N ASN A 210 -5.64 5.97 16.34
CA ASN A 210 -6.44 4.76 16.13
C ASN A 210 -5.63 3.48 15.89
N ASP A 211 -4.29 3.54 15.80
CA ASP A 211 -3.46 2.33 15.66
C ASP A 211 -3.65 1.39 16.86
N THR A 212 -3.95 0.12 16.57
CA THR A 212 -4.01 -0.93 17.60
C THR A 212 -2.61 -1.28 18.10
N ASP A 213 -2.51 -1.81 19.33
CA ASP A 213 -1.23 -2.27 19.90
C ASP A 213 -0.55 -3.33 19.03
N GLU A 214 -1.33 -4.14 18.30
CA GLU A 214 -0.82 -5.16 17.36
C GLU A 214 -0.15 -4.51 16.15
N GLU A 215 -0.81 -3.53 15.52
CA GLU A 215 -0.27 -2.80 14.35
C GLU A 215 1.02 -2.06 14.71
N ARG A 216 1.04 -1.39 15.86
CA ARG A 216 2.24 -0.69 16.37
C ARG A 216 3.40 -1.67 16.59
N ARG A 217 3.12 -2.87 17.12
CA ARG A 217 4.13 -3.92 17.32
C ARG A 217 4.66 -4.45 15.99
N VAL A 218 3.78 -4.77 15.04
CA VAL A 218 4.18 -5.24 13.70
C VAL A 218 5.03 -4.19 12.98
N ARG A 219 4.61 -2.91 13.00
CA ARG A 219 5.36 -1.78 12.43
C ARG A 219 6.76 -1.67 13.05
N SER A 220 6.85 -1.75 14.37
CA SER A 220 8.14 -1.67 15.08
C SER A 220 9.06 -2.85 14.78
N PHE A 221 8.49 -4.01 14.46
CA PHE A 221 9.25 -5.19 14.06
C PHE A 221 9.73 -5.07 12.61
N ILE A 222 8.88 -4.66 11.66
CA ILE A 222 9.27 -4.48 10.24
C ILE A 222 10.44 -3.50 10.11
N ARG A 223 10.46 -2.42 10.90
CA ARG A 223 11.56 -1.44 10.91
C ARG A 223 12.91 -1.98 11.39
N ARG A 224 12.95 -3.17 11.99
CA ARG A 224 14.19 -3.84 12.47
C ARG A 224 14.63 -4.98 11.55
N ILE A 225 13.93 -5.17 10.43
CA ILE A 225 14.21 -6.18 9.42
C ILE A 225 14.97 -5.50 8.28
N ALA A 226 16.14 -6.02 7.94
CA ALA A 226 16.91 -5.55 6.78
C ALA A 226 16.22 -5.95 5.47
N SER A 227 15.83 -7.23 5.37
CA SER A 227 15.13 -7.75 4.20
C SER A 227 14.07 -8.79 4.53
N LEU A 228 12.99 -8.77 3.75
CA LEU A 228 12.00 -9.85 3.70
C LEU A 228 11.75 -10.13 2.23
N GLU A 229 11.95 -11.38 1.82
CA GLU A 229 11.75 -11.81 0.43
C GLU A 229 11.11 -13.20 0.41
N VAL A 230 10.39 -13.51 -0.67
CA VAL A 230 9.84 -14.85 -0.91
C VAL A 230 10.63 -15.49 -2.04
N GLU A 231 11.27 -16.62 -1.75
CA GLU A 231 12.08 -17.38 -2.70
C GLU A 231 11.81 -18.88 -2.51
N ASP A 232 11.71 -19.62 -3.62
CA ASP A 232 11.51 -21.08 -3.62
C ASP A 232 10.33 -21.57 -2.75
N GLY A 233 9.26 -20.78 -2.66
CA GLY A 233 8.08 -21.11 -1.84
C GLY A 233 8.30 -20.96 -0.33
N GLN A 234 9.32 -20.21 0.08
CA GLN A 234 9.63 -19.90 1.47
C GLN A 234 9.81 -18.39 1.65
N MET A 235 9.36 -17.86 2.78
CA MET A 235 9.56 -16.46 3.15
C MET A 235 10.79 -16.37 4.04
N ILE A 236 11.79 -15.62 3.60
CA ILE A 236 13.06 -15.44 4.29
C ILE A 236 13.04 -14.05 4.93
N VAL A 237 13.24 -13.99 6.26
CA VAL A 237 13.23 -12.75 7.04
C VAL A 237 14.62 -12.54 7.65
N THR A 238 15.29 -11.48 7.25
CA THR A 238 16.66 -11.15 7.66
C THR A 238 16.66 -9.91 8.57
N PRO A 239 17.16 -10.01 9.82
CA PRO A 239 17.20 -8.86 10.72
C PRO A 239 18.34 -7.89 10.38
N GLU A 240 18.20 -6.60 10.71
CA GLU A 240 19.25 -5.58 10.47
C GLU A 240 20.60 -5.93 11.13
N SER A 241 20.56 -6.58 12.30
CA SER A 241 21.76 -7.03 13.01
C SER A 241 22.39 -8.30 12.41
N GLY A 242 21.60 -9.07 11.65
CA GLY A 242 22.02 -10.32 11.01
C GLY A 242 22.80 -10.14 9.71
N ASP A 243 22.93 -8.90 9.20
CA ASP A 243 23.64 -8.57 7.96
C ASP A 243 25.17 -8.64 8.06
N LYS A 244 25.70 -9.28 9.13
CA LYS A 244 26.95 -10.02 9.01
C LYS A 244 26.69 -11.25 8.16
N LYS A 245 26.56 -11.01 6.85
CA LYS A 245 26.88 -11.97 5.80
C LYS A 245 28.07 -12.80 6.29
N PRO A 246 28.02 -14.15 6.29
CA PRO A 246 29.22 -14.92 6.51
C PRO A 246 30.23 -14.40 5.49
N GLU A 247 31.24 -13.70 6.01
CA GLU A 247 32.42 -13.32 5.29
C GLU A 247 32.83 -14.58 4.55
N PRO A 248 32.90 -14.56 3.19
CA PRO A 248 33.26 -15.74 2.45
C PRO A 248 34.55 -16.24 3.07
N GLU A 249 34.52 -17.46 3.61
CA GLU A 249 35.65 -18.05 4.31
C GLU A 249 36.92 -17.71 3.52
N PRO A 250 37.95 -17.11 4.15
CA PRO A 250 39.19 -16.88 3.44
C PRO A 250 39.64 -18.24 2.94
N LYS A 251 39.70 -18.39 1.62
CA LYS A 251 40.20 -19.61 0.97
C LYS A 251 41.49 -20.00 1.70
N PRO A 252 41.58 -21.19 2.30
CA PRO A 252 42.81 -21.62 2.92
C PRO A 252 43.85 -21.80 1.82
N GLY A 253 44.85 -20.93 1.82
CA GLY A 253 46.09 -21.12 1.08
C GLY A 253 46.16 -20.32 -0.22
N GLU A 254 46.68 -19.09 -0.11
CA GLU A 254 47.58 -18.50 -1.09
C GLU A 254 48.26 -17.27 -0.44
N ASP A 255 48.98 -17.53 0.64
CA ASP A 255 50.11 -16.69 1.08
C ASP A 255 51.30 -17.64 1.27
N GLU A 256 51.89 -18.07 0.16
CA GLU A 256 53.31 -18.44 0.17
C GLU A 256 54.10 -17.29 -0.48
N PRO A 257 55.15 -16.79 0.18
CA PRO A 257 56.04 -15.79 -0.38
C PRO A 257 56.88 -16.43 -1.48
N GLU A 258 56.79 -15.91 -2.71
CA GLU A 258 57.75 -16.21 -3.78
C GLU A 258 59.15 -15.69 -3.40
N ASP A 259 59.89 -16.52 -2.69
CA ASP A 259 61.35 -16.52 -2.66
C ASP A 259 61.88 -17.32 -3.87
N GLN A 260 62.99 -16.83 -4.39
CA GLN A 260 63.55 -17.13 -5.69
C GLN A 260 64.09 -18.57 -5.76
N GLY A 261 63.73 -19.30 -6.82
CA GLY A 261 64.33 -20.60 -7.09
C GLY A 261 63.78 -21.27 -8.37
N GLU A 262 64.40 -20.97 -9.50
CA GLU A 262 64.38 -21.79 -10.73
C GLU A 262 64.68 -23.28 -10.45
N PRO A 263 64.22 -24.28 -11.26
CA PRO A 263 64.70 -24.39 -12.65
C PRO A 263 63.77 -25.08 -13.67
N GLY A 264 63.88 -24.66 -14.94
CA GLY A 264 63.11 -25.29 -16.04
C GLY A 264 63.74 -25.13 -17.43
N ALA A 265 64.89 -25.76 -17.65
CA ALA A 265 65.35 -26.37 -18.92
C ALA A 265 64.96 -25.70 -20.26
N GLY A 266 65.80 -24.75 -20.70
CA GLY A 266 66.06 -24.45 -22.12
C GLY A 266 67.48 -24.91 -22.53
N PRO A 267 67.77 -25.08 -23.84
CA PRO A 267 68.85 -25.94 -24.33
C PRO A 267 70.28 -25.48 -24.00
N ILE A 268 71.13 -26.48 -23.75
CA ILE A 268 72.54 -26.46 -23.36
C ILE A 268 73.41 -25.57 -24.29
N PRO A 269 74.09 -24.53 -23.78
CA PRO A 269 75.24 -23.92 -24.46
C PRO A 269 76.55 -24.69 -24.15
N GLU A 270 77.40 -24.80 -25.16
CA GLU A 270 78.71 -25.48 -25.15
C GLU A 270 79.63 -25.10 -23.97
N PRO A 271 80.42 -26.05 -23.43
CA PRO A 271 81.36 -25.78 -22.36
C PRO A 271 82.52 -24.88 -22.82
N PRO A 272 82.94 -23.90 -21.99
CA PRO A 272 83.98 -22.95 -22.34
C PRO A 272 85.38 -23.60 -22.40
N SER A 273 86.12 -23.23 -23.45
CA SER A 273 87.49 -23.62 -23.74
C SER A 273 88.47 -23.32 -22.59
N PRO A 274 89.47 -24.19 -22.33
CA PRO A 274 90.45 -23.95 -21.29
C PRO A 274 91.37 -22.75 -21.60
N PRO A 275 91.90 -22.08 -20.56
CA PRO A 275 92.65 -20.84 -20.69
C PRO A 275 93.99 -21.02 -21.43
N PRO A 276 94.46 -19.99 -22.17
CA PRO A 276 95.69 -20.08 -22.94
C PRO A 276 96.93 -20.21 -22.05
N PRO A 277 97.92 -21.03 -22.45
CA PRO A 277 99.16 -21.19 -21.71
C PRO A 277 100.06 -19.92 -21.73
N PRO A 278 100.92 -19.75 -20.71
CA PRO A 278 101.63 -18.51 -20.41
C PRO A 278 102.74 -18.14 -21.43
N PRO A 279 103.17 -16.86 -21.45
CA PRO A 279 104.02 -16.30 -22.50
C PRO A 279 105.51 -16.60 -22.25
N ALA A 280 106.24 -16.92 -23.33
CA ALA A 280 107.71 -16.85 -23.40
C ALA A 280 108.18 -17.03 -24.86
N PRO A 281 109.41 -16.61 -25.22
CA PRO A 281 110.12 -15.37 -24.91
C PRO A 281 110.12 -14.35 -26.07
#